data_AF-A0A955UN10-F1
#
_entry.id   AF-A0A955UN10-F1
#
_cell.length_a   1.000
_cell.length_b   1.000
_cell.length_c   1.000
_cell.angle_alpha   90.00
_cell.angle_beta   90.00
_cell.angle_gamma   90.00
#
_symmetry.space_group_name_H-M   'P 1'
#
loop_
_entity.id
_entity.type
_entity.pdbx_description
1 polymer ?
#
loop_
_entity_poly.entity_id
_entity_poly.type
_entity_poly.pdbx_seq_one_letter_code
_entity_poly.pdbx_strand_id
1 'polypeptide(L)'
;MPSRRDLIAMTEDEMWAFIETQRSIQVCTLNKDGTPHLTVMWFAVVDGAIVLETFTKAQKIVNLKRDPRMAVLLEDGEQYNELRGVSINCQAELVEDYDTVHALHVEVVVRNTPGVTREQAAEFTREMCKKKTVIRVRPQKVMSWDHRKLDVAY
;
A
#
# COMPACT_ATOMS: atom_id res chain seq x y z
N MET A 1 13.83 24.59 -18.04
CA MET A 1 14.65 23.59 -17.33
C MET A 1 13.69 22.71 -16.55
N PRO A 2 13.63 21.40 -16.80
CA PRO A 2 12.85 20.49 -15.95
C PRO A 2 13.30 20.64 -14.50
N SER A 3 12.38 20.52 -13.55
CA SER A 3 12.80 20.47 -12.15
C SER A 3 13.62 19.19 -11.93
N ARG A 4 14.56 19.21 -10.98
CA ARG A 4 15.34 17.99 -10.64
C ARG A 4 14.44 16.82 -10.22
N ARG A 5 13.21 17.10 -9.80
CA ARG A 5 12.17 16.10 -9.50
C ARG A 5 11.62 15.43 -10.76
N ASP A 6 11.47 16.18 -11.85
CA ASP A 6 10.97 15.63 -13.13
C ASP A 6 11.97 14.65 -13.75
N LEU A 7 13.27 14.84 -13.48
CA LEU A 7 14.34 13.95 -13.97
C LEU A 7 14.35 12.57 -13.29
N ILE A 8 13.87 12.50 -12.06
CA ILE A 8 13.86 11.26 -11.26
C ILE A 8 12.45 10.66 -11.14
N ALA A 9 11.43 11.30 -11.68
CA ALA A 9 10.06 10.77 -11.63
C ALA A 9 9.98 9.43 -12.39
N MET A 10 9.23 8.48 -11.82
CA MET A 10 8.87 7.25 -12.53
C MET A 10 7.72 7.53 -13.49
N THR A 11 7.73 6.89 -14.67
CA THR A 11 6.55 6.73 -15.51
C THR A 11 5.51 5.87 -14.77
N GLU A 12 4.29 5.82 -15.28
CA GLU A 12 3.24 4.97 -14.72
C GLU A 12 3.65 3.48 -14.72
N ASP A 13 4.21 2.99 -15.82
CA ASP A 13 4.68 1.60 -15.93
C ASP A 13 5.82 1.29 -14.96
N GLU A 14 6.81 2.19 -14.86
CA GLU A 14 7.92 2.04 -13.91
C GLU A 14 7.43 2.05 -12.46
N MET A 15 6.45 2.90 -12.17
CA MET A 15 5.85 2.99 -10.84
C MET A 15 5.13 1.71 -10.47
N TRP A 16 4.28 1.16 -11.34
CA TRP A 16 3.58 -0.09 -11.07
C TRP A 16 4.56 -1.28 -10.98
N ALA A 17 5.55 -1.33 -11.87
CA ALA A 17 6.61 -2.34 -11.79
C ALA A 17 7.37 -2.25 -10.46
N PHE A 18 7.70 -1.04 -10.01
CA PHE A 18 8.32 -0.82 -8.71
C PHE A 18 7.42 -1.28 -7.56
N ILE A 19 6.15 -0.86 -7.54
CA ILE A 19 5.16 -1.27 -6.53
C ILE A 19 5.11 -2.80 -6.43
N GLU A 20 5.07 -3.51 -7.56
CA GLU A 20 5.00 -4.97 -7.55
C GLU A 20 6.23 -5.66 -6.93
N THR A 21 7.41 -5.04 -6.97
CA THR A 21 8.61 -5.57 -6.29
C THR A 21 8.56 -5.43 -4.78
N GLN A 22 7.69 -4.59 -4.24
CA GLN A 22 7.66 -4.27 -2.82
C GLN A 22 6.85 -5.29 -2.01
N ARG A 23 7.39 -5.70 -0.86
CA ARG A 23 6.69 -6.64 0.03
C ARG A 23 5.74 -5.95 1.00
N SER A 24 6.09 -4.76 1.45
CA SER A 24 5.36 -4.03 2.48
C SER A 24 5.20 -2.57 2.15
N ILE A 25 4.21 -1.93 2.75
CA ILE A 25 3.87 -0.53 2.58
C ILE A 25 3.76 0.15 3.94
N GLN A 26 4.35 1.34 4.09
CA GLN A 26 4.13 2.18 5.26
C GLN A 26 2.82 2.93 5.09
N VAL A 27 1.99 2.92 6.14
CA VAL A 27 0.63 3.46 6.15
C VAL A 27 0.51 4.45 7.30
N CYS A 28 0.24 5.70 6.98
CA CYS A 28 -0.02 6.76 7.95
C CYS A 28 -1.50 7.12 7.96
N THR A 29 -2.15 6.95 9.11
CA THR A 29 -3.51 7.45 9.39
C THR A 29 -3.45 8.54 10.44
N LEU A 30 -4.55 9.26 10.68
CA LEU A 30 -4.61 10.31 11.70
C LEU A 30 -5.29 9.79 12.97
N ASN A 31 -4.68 10.00 14.14
CA ASN A 31 -5.31 9.77 15.44
C ASN A 31 -6.38 10.83 15.74
N LYS A 32 -7.16 10.64 16.80
CA LYS A 32 -8.26 11.54 17.17
C LYS A 32 -7.78 12.96 17.47
N ASP A 33 -6.58 13.10 18.01
CA ASP A 33 -5.90 14.36 18.29
C ASP A 33 -5.17 14.95 17.07
N GLY A 34 -5.25 14.30 15.90
CA GLY A 34 -4.58 14.71 14.68
C GLY A 34 -3.13 14.23 14.54
N THR A 35 -2.57 13.54 15.55
CA THR A 35 -1.21 13.00 15.43
C THR A 35 -1.13 11.86 14.39
N PRO A 36 -0.01 11.70 13.69
CA PRO A 36 0.15 10.61 12.73
C PRO A 36 0.30 9.26 13.44
N HIS A 37 -0.43 8.25 12.96
CA HIS A 37 -0.29 6.86 13.36
C HIS A 37 0.27 6.07 12.18
N LEU A 38 1.57 5.77 12.26
CA LEU A 38 2.33 5.07 11.24
C LEU A 38 2.40 3.58 11.54
N THR A 39 2.13 2.75 10.53
CA THR A 39 2.20 1.28 10.61
C THR A 39 2.79 0.70 9.33
N VAL A 40 3.29 -0.53 9.38
CA VAL A 40 3.69 -1.32 8.21
C VAL A 40 2.64 -2.37 7.92
N MET A 41 2.30 -2.56 6.65
CA MET A 41 1.29 -3.52 6.20
C MET A 41 1.79 -4.29 4.98
N TRP A 42 1.32 -5.53 4.81
CA TRP A 42 1.30 -6.18 3.50
C TRP A 42 0.16 -5.65 2.65
N PHE A 43 0.29 -5.81 1.34
CA PHE A 43 -0.69 -5.35 0.37
C PHE A 43 -0.75 -6.29 -0.84
N ALA A 44 -1.80 -6.13 -1.64
CA ALA A 44 -1.88 -6.64 -3.01
C ALA A 44 -2.29 -5.52 -3.96
N VAL A 45 -2.06 -5.73 -5.25
CA VAL A 45 -2.60 -4.90 -6.33
C VAL A 45 -3.74 -5.69 -6.97
N VAL A 46 -4.94 -5.13 -6.95
CA VAL A 46 -6.16 -5.75 -7.50
C VAL A 46 -6.87 -4.70 -8.33
N ASP A 47 -7.14 -4.99 -9.60
CA ASP A 47 -7.80 -4.08 -10.55
C ASP A 47 -7.15 -2.68 -10.61
N GLY A 48 -5.82 -2.63 -10.59
CA GLY A 48 -5.06 -1.37 -10.61
C GLY A 48 -5.14 -0.56 -9.30
N ALA A 49 -5.59 -1.16 -8.21
CA ALA A 49 -5.67 -0.51 -6.90
C ALA A 49 -4.86 -1.28 -5.84
N ILE A 50 -4.19 -0.53 -4.96
CA ILE A 50 -3.54 -1.10 -3.78
C ILE A 50 -4.61 -1.45 -2.75
N VAL A 51 -4.62 -2.70 -2.28
CA VAL A 51 -5.52 -3.21 -1.25
C VAL A 51 -4.72 -3.69 -0.04
N LEU A 52 -5.20 -3.32 1.14
CA LEU A 52 -4.66 -3.73 2.44
C LEU A 52 -5.77 -4.44 3.21
N GLU A 53 -5.40 -5.29 4.15
CA GLU A 53 -6.35 -5.95 5.04
C GLU A 53 -5.87 -5.82 6.48
N THR A 54 -6.77 -5.62 7.44
CA THR A 54 -6.41 -5.62 8.86
C THR A 54 -7.60 -5.94 9.74
N PHE A 55 -7.37 -6.18 11.03
CA PHE A 55 -8.46 -6.41 11.98
C PHE A 55 -9.39 -5.18 12.06
N THR A 56 -10.70 -5.39 12.01
CA THR A 56 -11.72 -4.31 12.06
C THR A 56 -11.59 -3.42 13.30
N LYS A 57 -11.06 -3.96 14.40
CA LYS A 57 -10.82 -3.23 15.64
C LYS A 57 -9.44 -2.56 15.71
N ALA A 58 -8.60 -2.69 14.70
CA ALA A 58 -7.28 -2.06 14.69
C ALA A 58 -7.41 -0.52 14.69
N GLN A 59 -6.49 0.16 15.37
CA GLN A 59 -6.52 1.61 15.53
C GLN A 59 -6.60 2.36 14.18
N LYS A 60 -5.96 1.83 13.12
CA LYS A 60 -6.06 2.41 11.77
C LYS A 60 -7.47 2.36 11.18
N ILE A 61 -8.26 1.32 11.45
CA ILE A 61 -9.67 1.27 11.02
C ILE A 61 -10.51 2.25 11.85
N VAL A 62 -10.29 2.32 13.15
CA VAL A 62 -10.94 3.32 14.02
C VAL A 62 -10.63 4.75 13.54
N ASN A 63 -9.39 5.00 13.13
CA ASN A 63 -8.97 6.26 12.54
C ASN A 63 -9.67 6.53 11.21
N LEU A 64 -9.64 5.58 10.28
CA LEU A 64 -10.18 5.73 8.92
C LEU A 64 -11.71 5.86 8.88
N LYS A 65 -12.43 5.26 9.84
CA LYS A 65 -13.88 5.48 10.00
C LYS A 65 -14.22 6.92 10.40
N ARG A 66 -13.31 7.62 11.09
CA ARG A 66 -13.48 9.02 11.50
C ARG A 66 -12.99 9.98 10.43
N ASP A 67 -11.85 9.69 9.82
CA ASP A 67 -11.21 10.51 8.80
C ASP A 67 -10.58 9.61 7.74
N PRO A 68 -11.10 9.61 6.49
CA PRO A 68 -10.63 8.68 5.46
C PRO A 68 -9.25 9.07 4.92
N ARG A 69 -8.69 10.24 5.26
CA ARG A 69 -7.40 10.68 4.74
C ARG A 69 -6.27 9.82 5.30
N MET A 70 -5.39 9.39 4.42
CA MET A 70 -4.17 8.67 4.76
C MET A 70 -3.05 8.98 3.77
N ALA A 71 -1.84 8.58 4.15
CA ALA A 71 -0.71 8.56 3.25
C ALA A 71 -0.11 7.15 3.24
N VAL A 72 0.39 6.72 2.08
CA VAL A 72 1.17 5.51 1.97
C VAL A 72 2.52 5.77 1.32
N LEU A 73 3.51 4.98 1.71
CA LEU A 73 4.87 5.02 1.18
C LEU A 73 5.33 3.61 0.86
N LEU A 74 5.89 3.46 -0.33
CA LEU A 74 6.67 2.32 -0.78
C LEU A 74 8.07 2.85 -1.09
N GLU A 75 9.10 2.25 -0.52
CA GLU A 75 10.47 2.75 -0.61
C GLU A 75 11.47 1.60 -0.67
N ASP A 76 12.61 1.85 -1.30
CA ASP A 76 13.73 0.92 -1.42
C ASP A 76 15.04 1.68 -1.71
N GLY A 77 16.17 0.99 -1.56
CA GLY A 77 17.52 1.48 -1.80
C GLY A 77 18.31 1.69 -0.51
N GLU A 78 19.55 1.21 -0.48
CA GLU A 78 20.44 1.39 0.68
C GLU A 78 21.35 2.61 0.51
N GLN A 79 21.81 2.84 -0.72
CA GLN A 79 22.67 3.97 -1.07
C GLN A 79 21.89 5.11 -1.72
N TYR A 80 22.40 6.33 -1.63
CA TYR A 80 21.71 7.52 -2.12
C TYR A 80 21.29 7.41 -3.60
N ASN A 81 22.16 6.87 -4.46
CA ASN A 81 21.93 6.67 -5.89
C ASN A 81 20.97 5.51 -6.20
N GLU A 82 20.61 4.71 -5.20
CA GLU A 82 19.65 3.60 -5.31
C GLU A 82 18.27 3.98 -4.78
N LEU A 83 18.17 5.07 -3.97
CA LEU A 83 16.93 5.49 -3.33
C LEU A 83 15.82 5.71 -4.36
N ARG A 84 14.72 5.01 -4.12
CA ARG A 84 13.53 5.05 -4.97
C ARG A 84 12.29 4.86 -4.14
N GLY A 85 11.17 5.38 -4.62
CA GLY A 85 9.92 5.23 -3.89
C GLY A 85 8.71 5.86 -4.54
N VAL A 86 7.56 5.51 -3.98
CA VAL A 86 6.24 6.01 -4.36
C VAL A 86 5.53 6.44 -3.09
N SER A 87 5.20 7.72 -3.01
CA SER A 87 4.41 8.32 -1.93
C SER A 87 3.05 8.74 -2.46
N ILE A 88 1.99 8.33 -1.77
CA ILE A 88 0.61 8.57 -2.18
C ILE A 88 -0.15 9.21 -1.04
N ASN A 89 -0.59 10.46 -1.24
CA ASN A 89 -1.65 11.04 -0.43
C ASN A 89 -2.97 10.51 -0.98
N CYS A 90 -3.79 9.90 -0.13
CA CYS A 90 -4.95 9.13 -0.54
C CYS A 90 -6.10 9.23 0.45
N GLN A 91 -7.26 8.73 0.02
CA GLN A 91 -8.37 8.41 0.89
C GLN A 91 -8.51 6.89 0.98
N ALA A 92 -8.92 6.38 2.14
CA ALA A 92 -9.32 5.00 2.33
C ALA A 92 -10.78 4.81 1.92
N GLU A 93 -11.02 3.81 1.08
CA GLU A 93 -12.34 3.18 0.99
C GLU A 93 -12.31 1.90 1.85
N LEU A 94 -13.16 1.85 2.87
CA LEU A 94 -13.29 0.69 3.76
C LEU A 94 -14.31 -0.28 3.17
N VAL A 95 -13.89 -1.53 2.98
CA VAL A 95 -14.73 -2.63 2.53
C VAL A 95 -14.95 -3.58 3.71
N GLU A 96 -16.21 -3.79 4.06
CA GLU A 96 -16.64 -4.60 5.22
C GLU A 96 -17.58 -5.76 4.83
N ASP A 97 -18.06 -5.79 3.58
CA ASP A 97 -18.81 -6.93 3.04
C ASP A 97 -17.94 -8.19 3.06
N TYR A 98 -18.48 -9.28 3.61
CA TYR A 98 -17.70 -10.49 3.86
C TYR A 98 -17.13 -11.10 2.58
N ASP A 99 -17.94 -11.23 1.52
CA ASP A 99 -17.52 -11.89 0.29
C ASP A 99 -16.41 -11.08 -0.41
N THR A 100 -16.55 -9.76 -0.44
CA THR A 100 -15.53 -8.87 -0.99
C THR A 100 -14.26 -8.83 -0.14
N VAL A 101 -14.41 -8.78 1.20
CA VAL A 101 -13.27 -8.85 2.13
C VAL A 101 -12.51 -10.17 1.95
N HIS A 102 -13.23 -11.29 1.85
CA HIS A 102 -12.62 -12.60 1.69
C HIS A 102 -11.84 -12.70 0.38
N ALA A 103 -12.45 -12.29 -0.74
CA ALA A 103 -11.79 -12.29 -2.05
C ALA A 103 -10.51 -11.44 -2.05
N LEU A 104 -10.55 -10.22 -1.51
CA LEU A 104 -9.38 -9.33 -1.49
C LEU A 104 -8.31 -9.78 -0.48
N HIS A 105 -8.72 -10.33 0.67
CA HIS A 105 -7.79 -10.87 1.66
C HIS A 105 -7.02 -12.07 1.09
N VAL A 106 -7.66 -12.91 0.26
CA VAL A 106 -6.99 -14.00 -0.46
C VAL A 106 -5.87 -13.46 -1.35
N GLU A 107 -6.10 -12.39 -2.12
CA GLU A 107 -5.05 -11.79 -2.96
C GLU A 107 -3.85 -11.30 -2.13
N VAL A 108 -4.13 -10.65 -0.98
CA VAL A 108 -3.07 -10.21 -0.06
C VAL A 108 -2.27 -11.41 0.47
N VAL A 109 -2.92 -12.51 0.86
CA VAL A 109 -2.23 -13.70 1.37
C VAL A 109 -1.40 -14.38 0.28
N VAL A 110 -1.98 -14.60 -0.90
CA VAL A 110 -1.30 -15.26 -2.03
C VAL A 110 -0.06 -14.48 -2.45
N ARG A 111 -0.17 -13.16 -2.60
CA ARG A 111 0.97 -12.32 -2.99
C ARG A 111 2.12 -12.38 -1.99
N ASN A 112 1.82 -12.44 -0.69
CA ASN A 112 2.82 -12.26 0.37
C ASN A 112 3.32 -13.57 0.99
N THR A 113 2.78 -14.72 0.56
CA THR A 113 3.12 -16.05 1.09
C THR A 113 3.52 -16.99 -0.04
N PRO A 114 4.82 -17.02 -0.43
CA PRO A 114 5.29 -17.90 -1.49
C PRO A 114 4.93 -19.37 -1.24
N GLY A 115 4.42 -20.03 -2.29
CA GLY A 115 4.05 -21.45 -2.24
C GLY A 115 2.62 -21.76 -1.77
N VAL A 116 1.86 -20.75 -1.34
CA VAL A 116 0.43 -20.91 -1.01
C VAL A 116 -0.42 -20.73 -2.27
N THR A 117 -1.26 -21.70 -2.58
CA THR A 117 -2.22 -21.58 -3.68
C THR A 117 -3.41 -20.70 -3.29
N ARG A 118 -4.17 -20.24 -4.29
CA ARG A 118 -5.38 -19.44 -4.04
C ARG A 118 -6.43 -20.21 -3.24
N GLU A 119 -6.58 -21.51 -3.50
CA GLU A 119 -7.51 -22.39 -2.79
C GLU A 119 -7.14 -22.54 -1.32
N GLN A 120 -5.84 -22.76 -1.03
CA GLN A 120 -5.31 -22.82 0.32
C GLN A 120 -5.53 -21.48 1.06
N ALA A 121 -5.18 -20.36 0.42
CA ALA A 121 -5.44 -19.04 0.98
C ALA A 121 -6.95 -18.81 1.25
N ALA A 122 -7.83 -19.22 0.33
CA ALA A 122 -9.27 -19.10 0.52
C ALA A 122 -9.78 -19.88 1.74
N GLU A 123 -9.24 -21.08 1.98
CA GLU A 123 -9.59 -21.88 3.15
C GLU A 123 -9.11 -21.24 4.45
N PHE A 124 -7.82 -20.86 4.53
CA PHE A 124 -7.20 -20.36 5.77
C PHE A 124 -7.82 -19.04 6.24
N THR A 125 -8.33 -18.26 5.30
CA THR A 125 -8.75 -16.87 5.55
C THR A 125 -10.24 -16.75 5.85
N ARG A 126 -11.04 -17.80 5.58
CA ARG A 126 -12.50 -17.83 5.72
C ARG A 126 -12.97 -17.34 7.10
N GLU A 127 -12.44 -17.92 8.17
CA GLU A 127 -12.81 -17.52 9.55
C GLU A 127 -12.17 -16.19 9.97
N MET A 128 -10.97 -15.90 9.48
CA MET A 128 -10.27 -14.65 9.80
C MET A 128 -11.05 -13.44 9.26
N CYS A 129 -11.58 -13.53 8.04
CA CYS A 129 -12.25 -12.43 7.34
C CYS A 129 -13.47 -11.89 8.09
N LYS A 130 -14.13 -12.68 8.94
CA LYS A 130 -15.24 -12.23 9.81
C LYS A 130 -14.85 -11.10 10.77
N LYS A 131 -13.56 -10.88 10.99
CA LYS A 131 -13.01 -9.84 11.87
C LYS A 131 -12.07 -8.88 11.14
N LYS A 132 -12.06 -8.90 9.81
CA LYS A 132 -11.19 -8.07 8.98
C LYS A 132 -11.99 -7.00 8.24
N THR A 133 -11.30 -5.92 7.96
CA THR A 133 -11.76 -4.86 7.06
C THR A 133 -10.66 -4.68 6.02
N VAL A 134 -11.06 -4.54 4.76
CA VAL A 134 -10.15 -4.21 3.68
C VAL A 134 -10.12 -2.71 3.48
N ILE A 135 -8.93 -2.17 3.23
CA ILE A 135 -8.70 -0.77 2.88
C ILE A 135 -8.28 -0.74 1.41
N ARG A 136 -9.11 -0.14 0.56
CA ARG A 136 -8.75 0.21 -0.81
C ARG A 136 -8.14 1.62 -0.82
N VAL A 137 -6.92 1.73 -1.34
CA VAL A 137 -6.23 3.01 -1.46
C VAL A 137 -6.80 3.77 -2.67
N ARG A 138 -7.40 4.94 -2.42
CA ARG A 138 -7.88 5.85 -3.48
C ARG A 138 -6.92 7.03 -3.61
N PRO A 139 -6.02 7.04 -4.61
CA PRO A 139 -5.03 8.10 -4.77
C PRO A 139 -5.68 9.48 -4.94
N GLN A 140 -5.07 10.50 -4.35
CA GLN A 140 -5.40 11.90 -4.56
C GLN A 140 -4.20 12.66 -5.15
N LYS A 141 -3.00 12.31 -4.68
CA LYS A 141 -1.73 12.79 -5.24
C LYS A 141 -0.70 11.69 -5.14
N VAL A 142 -0.06 11.39 -6.27
CA VAL A 142 1.01 10.42 -6.39
C VAL A 142 2.32 11.15 -6.65
N MET A 143 3.38 10.75 -5.97
CA MET A 143 4.74 11.27 -6.14
C MET A 143 5.68 10.07 -6.20
N SER A 144 6.58 10.06 -7.17
CA SER A 144 7.58 9.00 -7.35
C SER A 144 8.97 9.59 -7.55
N TRP A 145 9.98 8.81 -7.18
CA TRP A 145 11.37 9.13 -7.45
C TRP A 145 12.18 7.85 -7.65
N ASP A 146 13.18 7.91 -8.52
CA ASP A 146 14.19 6.88 -8.73
C ASP A 146 15.55 7.55 -8.96
N HIS A 147 16.41 7.52 -7.94
CA HIS A 147 17.72 8.16 -8.01
C HIS A 147 18.69 7.46 -8.97
N ARG A 148 18.38 6.25 -9.47
CA ARG A 148 19.18 5.57 -10.49
C ARG A 148 19.10 6.28 -11.85
N LYS A 149 18.13 7.18 -12.01
CA LYS A 149 17.99 8.08 -13.16
C LYS A 149 18.88 9.32 -13.08
N LEU A 150 19.53 9.56 -11.94
CA LEU A 150 20.49 10.63 -11.82
C LEU A 150 21.77 10.25 -12.55
N ASP A 151 22.14 11.03 -13.55
CA ASP A 151 23.41 10.93 -14.28
C ASP A 151 24.56 11.58 -13.47
N VAL A 152 24.63 11.26 -12.18
CA VAL A 152 25.56 11.92 -11.23
C VAL A 152 26.26 10.83 -10.41
N ALA A 153 27.54 10.61 -10.71
CA ALA A 153 28.43 9.87 -9.83
C ALA A 153 28.55 10.62 -8.50
N TYR A 154 28.22 9.97 -7.39
CA TYR A 154 28.47 10.45 -6.04
C TYR A 154 29.75 9.83 -5.50
#